data_AF-A0A1J8PQ67-F1
#
_entry.id   AF-A0A1J8PQ67-F1
#
_cell.length_a   1.000
_cell.length_b   1.000
_cell.length_c   1.000
_cell.angle_alpha   90.00
_cell.angle_beta   90.00
_cell.angle_gamma   90.00
#
_symmetry.space_group_name_H-M   'P 1'
#
loop_
_entity.id
_entity.type
_entity.pdbx_description
1 polymer ?
#
loop_
_entity_poly.entity_id
_entity_poly.type
_entity_poly.pdbx_seq_one_letter_code
_entity_poly.pdbx_strand_id
1 'polypeptide(L)'
;MSNQLEESVIELYWNNYASVIILTLISYEYLLLLEKEVKYVWKKRWSLMTCLYIVVRYLGLVLALLCGIWGGLMYMPVTPYVRSYDIAIIIEWGFSVYLLFSEGKSFIAETSSCSTEFASAAVLIWRLYALYNKSKRLLFVLLGLLLPIVAISIVSDVYTYSRRSAFSVEEIVLPNAKFCTLSFHVSNWPVINAIIIVCYDVLLIVLAAAILKKHLKQRRNIKARPNSSMIMIVQYHIITFVLNLANQIVKVMLVRGSDFPTSVTTLLELFMDTAPFIIAPRLIISIWDMHAHDNCVHVSTTFADCICWTSLSTSEEHETGSRSRLIFTLSRKSYLI
;
A
#
# COMPACT_ATOMS: atom_id res chain seq x y z
N MET A 1 17.87 -17.88 -34.42
CA MET A 1 16.40 -17.94 -34.51
C MET A 1 15.80 -19.01 -33.59
N SER A 2 16.31 -20.26 -33.56
CA SER A 2 15.81 -21.30 -32.64
C SER A 2 15.89 -20.90 -31.16
N ASN A 3 17.02 -20.34 -30.72
CA ASN A 3 17.25 -20.03 -29.30
C ASN A 3 16.33 -18.89 -28.80
N GLN A 4 16.08 -17.87 -29.62
CA GLN A 4 15.15 -16.77 -29.29
C GLN A 4 13.71 -17.26 -29.14
N LEU A 5 13.29 -18.20 -29.98
CA LEU A 5 11.96 -18.79 -29.89
C LEU A 5 11.82 -19.58 -28.58
N GLU A 6 12.82 -20.37 -28.22
CA GLU A 6 12.83 -21.14 -26.97
C GLU A 6 12.76 -20.23 -25.73
N GLU A 7 13.53 -19.14 -25.70
CA GLU A 7 13.49 -18.14 -24.63
C GLU A 7 12.10 -17.51 -24.47
N SER A 8 11.46 -17.10 -25.57
CA SER A 8 10.11 -16.51 -25.52
C SER A 8 9.04 -17.48 -25.01
N VAL A 9 9.16 -18.77 -25.31
CA VAL A 9 8.25 -19.81 -24.83
C VAL A 9 8.46 -20.05 -23.33
N ILE A 10 9.72 -20.05 -22.87
CA ILE A 10 10.04 -20.19 -21.45
C ILE A 10 9.48 -19.00 -20.66
N GLU A 11 9.65 -17.78 -21.16
CA GLU A 11 9.11 -16.55 -20.55
C GLU A 11 7.58 -16.63 -20.41
N LEU A 12 6.89 -17.07 -21.45
CA LEU A 12 5.45 -17.31 -21.45
C LEU A 12 5.02 -18.28 -20.34
N TYR A 13 5.72 -19.42 -20.20
CA TYR A 13 5.42 -20.38 -19.14
C TYR A 13 5.62 -19.79 -17.75
N TRP A 14 6.71 -19.04 -17.54
CA TRP A 14 6.98 -18.39 -16.26
C TRP A 14 5.93 -17.37 -15.88
N ASN A 15 5.46 -16.57 -16.85
CA ASN A 15 4.40 -15.59 -16.64
C ASN A 15 3.09 -16.27 -16.19
N ASN A 16 2.73 -17.40 -16.83
CA ASN A 16 1.57 -18.20 -16.46
C ASN A 16 1.69 -18.79 -15.06
N TYR A 17 2.84 -19.37 -14.71
CA TYR A 17 3.06 -19.91 -13.37
C TYR A 17 3.04 -18.82 -12.30
N ALA A 18 3.68 -17.70 -12.56
CA ALA A 18 3.76 -16.61 -11.60
C ALA A 18 2.38 -15.95 -11.38
N SER A 19 1.57 -15.81 -12.44
CA SER A 19 0.15 -15.45 -12.36
C SER A 19 -0.62 -16.35 -11.38
N VAL A 20 -0.51 -17.67 -11.51
CA VAL A 20 -1.19 -18.62 -10.62
C VAL A 20 -0.71 -18.49 -9.17
N ILE A 21 0.60 -18.32 -8.96
CA ILE A 21 1.19 -18.12 -7.64
C ILE A 21 0.60 -16.88 -6.97
N ILE A 22 0.48 -15.78 -7.71
CA ILE A 22 -0.02 -14.50 -7.22
C ILE A 22 -1.50 -14.57 -6.88
N LEU A 23 -2.31 -15.14 -7.78
CA LEU A 23 -3.74 -15.35 -7.53
C LEU A 23 -3.94 -16.17 -6.26
N THR A 24 -3.14 -17.22 -6.08
CA THR A 24 -3.16 -18.07 -4.89
C THR A 24 -2.76 -17.28 -3.64
N LEU A 25 -1.65 -16.55 -3.71
CA LEU A 25 -1.13 -15.77 -2.59
C LEU A 25 -2.11 -14.67 -2.15
N ILE A 26 -2.63 -13.88 -3.09
CA ILE A 26 -3.60 -12.82 -2.80
C ILE A 26 -4.89 -13.41 -2.23
N SER A 27 -5.39 -14.50 -2.81
CA SER A 27 -6.62 -15.16 -2.33
C SER A 27 -6.42 -15.69 -0.92
N TYR A 28 -5.29 -16.33 -0.64
CA TYR A 28 -4.94 -16.82 0.70
C TYR A 28 -4.85 -15.68 1.71
N GLU A 29 -4.12 -14.61 1.36
CA GLU A 29 -4.01 -13.40 2.18
C GLU A 29 -5.35 -12.74 2.46
N TYR A 30 -6.25 -12.79 1.48
CA TYR A 30 -7.60 -12.27 1.62
C TYR A 30 -8.43 -13.08 2.62
N LEU A 31 -8.44 -14.40 2.48
CA LEU A 31 -9.16 -15.31 3.38
C LEU A 31 -8.63 -15.22 4.82
N LEU A 32 -7.32 -15.09 5.00
CA LEU A 32 -6.68 -14.98 6.31
C LEU A 32 -7.08 -13.71 7.06
N LEU A 33 -7.26 -12.59 6.35
CA LEU A 33 -7.64 -11.32 6.95
C LEU A 33 -9.16 -11.19 7.13
N LEU A 34 -9.96 -11.95 6.39
CA LEU A 34 -11.42 -11.86 6.39
C LEU A 34 -12.02 -12.02 7.80
N GLU A 35 -11.53 -12.95 8.62
CA GLU A 35 -12.03 -13.14 9.99
C GLU A 35 -11.83 -11.88 10.85
N LYS A 36 -10.63 -11.28 10.78
CA LYS A 36 -10.30 -10.04 11.49
C LYS A 36 -11.09 -8.86 10.94
N GLU A 37 -11.31 -8.81 9.63
CA GLU A 37 -12.16 -7.80 9.00
C GLU A 37 -13.60 -7.90 9.50
N VAL A 38 -14.19 -9.10 9.54
CA VAL A 38 -15.55 -9.32 10.07
C VAL A 38 -15.66 -8.83 11.50
N LYS A 39 -14.66 -9.11 12.32
CA LYS A 39 -14.61 -8.69 13.73
C LYS A 39 -14.49 -7.17 13.88
N TYR A 40 -13.56 -6.53 13.17
CA TYR A 40 -13.19 -5.13 13.43
C TYR A 40 -13.88 -4.10 12.53
N VAL A 41 -14.30 -4.50 11.33
CA VAL A 41 -14.82 -3.62 10.28
C VAL A 41 -16.33 -3.79 10.17
N TRP A 42 -16.79 -5.02 9.94
CA TRP A 42 -18.19 -5.29 9.60
C TRP A 42 -19.15 -5.17 10.78
N LYS A 43 -18.73 -5.57 11.98
CA LYS A 43 -19.56 -5.43 13.20
C LYS A 43 -19.61 -4.01 13.76
N LYS A 44 -18.75 -3.10 13.27
CA LYS A 44 -18.63 -1.73 13.77
C LYS A 44 -19.56 -0.78 13.00
N ARG A 45 -19.95 0.33 13.63
CA ARG A 45 -20.65 1.42 12.93
C ARG A 45 -19.77 1.94 11.80
N TRP A 46 -20.37 2.10 10.62
CA TRP A 46 -19.69 2.57 9.42
C TRP A 46 -19.18 4.00 9.64
N SER A 47 -17.86 4.16 9.58
CA SER A 47 -17.19 5.45 9.61
C SER A 47 -16.58 5.76 8.24
N LEU A 48 -16.22 7.01 7.98
CA LEU A 48 -15.51 7.38 6.74
C LEU A 48 -14.22 6.57 6.58
N MET A 49 -13.48 6.34 7.68
CA MET A 49 -12.27 5.51 7.67
C MET A 49 -12.55 4.05 7.33
N THR A 50 -13.68 3.51 7.79
CA THR A 50 -14.14 2.16 7.44
C THR A 50 -14.47 2.07 5.95
N CYS A 51 -15.14 3.09 5.40
CA CYS A 51 -15.45 3.16 3.97
C CYS A 51 -14.18 3.23 3.12
N LEU A 52 -13.24 4.13 3.45
CA LEU A 52 -11.94 4.22 2.77
C LEU A 52 -11.19 2.90 2.81
N TYR A 53 -11.15 2.26 3.97
CA TYR A 53 -10.52 0.95 4.10
C TYR A 53 -11.14 -0.10 3.18
N ILE A 54 -12.48 -0.19 3.11
CA ILE A 54 -13.18 -1.12 2.22
C ILE A 54 -12.89 -0.80 0.76
N VAL A 55 -12.94 0.48 0.35
CA VAL A 55 -12.62 0.87 -1.02
C VAL A 55 -11.20 0.42 -1.38
N VAL A 56 -10.21 0.78 -0.56
CA VAL A 56 -8.81 0.38 -0.76
C VAL A 56 -8.72 -1.14 -0.85
N ARG A 57 -9.24 -1.85 0.15
CA ARG A 57 -9.10 -3.31 0.25
C ARG A 57 -9.67 -4.05 -0.95
N TYR A 58 -10.90 -3.74 -1.34
CA TYR A 58 -11.62 -4.49 -2.37
C TYR A 58 -11.24 -4.01 -3.78
N LEU A 59 -10.97 -2.71 -3.97
CA LEU A 59 -10.42 -2.22 -5.22
C LEU A 59 -9.04 -2.82 -5.47
N GLY A 60 -8.18 -2.85 -4.45
CA GLY A 60 -6.86 -3.47 -4.52
C GLY A 60 -6.93 -4.96 -4.85
N LEU A 61 -7.88 -5.69 -4.26
CA LEU A 61 -8.13 -7.09 -4.62
C LEU A 61 -8.50 -7.23 -6.10
N VAL A 62 -9.45 -6.43 -6.60
CA VAL A 62 -9.87 -6.49 -8.01
C VAL A 62 -8.69 -6.20 -8.94
N LEU A 63 -7.89 -5.17 -8.65
CA LEU A 63 -6.72 -4.84 -9.46
C LEU A 63 -5.67 -5.95 -9.43
N ALA A 64 -5.38 -6.48 -8.26
CA ALA A 64 -4.38 -7.54 -8.13
C ALA A 64 -4.84 -8.85 -8.80
N LEU A 65 -6.14 -9.17 -8.78
CA LEU A 65 -6.71 -10.27 -9.55
C LEU A 65 -6.64 -10.00 -11.06
N LEU A 66 -6.95 -8.78 -11.50
CA LEU A 66 -6.83 -8.39 -12.91
C LEU A 66 -5.38 -8.49 -13.39
N CYS A 67 -4.40 -8.05 -12.61
CA CYS A 67 -2.97 -8.19 -12.91
C CYS A 67 -2.54 -9.65 -12.99
N GLY A 68 -2.95 -10.47 -12.01
CA GLY A 68 -2.69 -11.90 -12.05
C GLY A 68 -3.25 -12.53 -13.32
N ILE A 69 -4.51 -12.28 -13.65
CA ILE A 69 -5.17 -12.83 -14.85
C ILE A 69 -4.51 -12.31 -16.13
N TRP A 70 -4.08 -11.04 -16.16
CA TRP A 70 -3.46 -10.43 -17.33
C TRP A 70 -2.12 -11.06 -17.68
N GLY A 71 -1.24 -11.27 -16.70
CA GLY A 71 0.08 -11.86 -16.92
C GLY A 71 0.00 -13.27 -17.51
N GLY A 72 -0.89 -14.13 -17.01
CA GLY A 72 -0.88 -15.55 -17.39
C GLY A 72 -2.00 -16.02 -18.32
N LEU A 73 -3.20 -15.45 -18.22
CA LEU A 73 -4.40 -16.05 -18.83
C LEU A 73 -4.84 -15.34 -20.11
N MET A 74 -4.51 -14.06 -20.26
CA MET A 74 -5.02 -13.20 -21.32
C MET A 74 -3.94 -12.87 -22.36
N TYR A 75 -3.23 -13.90 -22.84
CA TYR A 75 -2.52 -13.75 -24.12
C TYR A 75 -3.57 -13.57 -25.22
N MET A 76 -3.78 -12.32 -25.63
CA MET A 76 -4.82 -11.99 -26.59
C MET A 76 -4.51 -12.65 -27.94
N PRO A 77 -5.38 -13.53 -28.46
CA PRO A 77 -5.32 -13.87 -29.88
C PRO A 77 -5.50 -12.57 -30.67
N VAL A 78 -4.85 -12.48 -31.84
CA VAL A 78 -4.69 -11.32 -32.75
C VAL A 78 -5.99 -10.52 -33.06
N THR A 79 -7.15 -11.03 -32.66
CA THR A 79 -8.46 -10.44 -32.87
C THR A 79 -9.23 -10.36 -31.53
N PRO A 80 -9.43 -9.19 -30.87
CA PRO A 80 -9.40 -7.81 -31.35
C PRO A 80 -8.49 -6.87 -30.52
N TYR A 81 -7.47 -6.30 -31.16
CA TYR A 81 -6.53 -5.30 -30.59
C TYR A 81 -7.18 -4.15 -29.81
N VAL A 82 -8.40 -3.73 -30.18
CA VAL A 82 -9.08 -2.58 -29.56
C VAL A 82 -9.46 -2.86 -28.10
N ARG A 83 -9.84 -4.10 -27.74
CA ARG A 83 -10.25 -4.42 -26.35
C ARG A 83 -9.07 -4.51 -25.38
N SER A 84 -7.87 -4.84 -25.88
CA SER A 84 -6.68 -4.99 -25.03
C SER A 84 -6.25 -3.65 -24.45
N TYR A 85 -6.26 -2.62 -25.28
CA TYR A 85 -5.85 -1.28 -24.89
C TYR A 85 -6.76 -0.68 -23.82
N ASP A 86 -8.08 -0.84 -23.98
CA ASP A 86 -9.06 -0.34 -23.00
C ASP A 86 -8.86 -1.00 -21.63
N ILE A 87 -8.58 -2.30 -21.58
CA ILE A 87 -8.33 -3.01 -20.32
C ILE A 87 -7.01 -2.57 -19.68
N ALA A 88 -5.95 -2.42 -20.47
CA ALA A 88 -4.66 -1.93 -19.97
C ALA A 88 -4.81 -0.51 -19.39
N ILE A 89 -5.55 0.37 -20.07
CA ILE A 89 -5.93 1.69 -19.54
C ILE A 89 -6.70 1.53 -18.23
N ILE A 90 -7.74 0.69 -18.18
CA ILE A 90 -8.54 0.52 -16.95
C ILE A 90 -7.67 0.03 -15.78
N ILE A 91 -6.71 -0.87 -16.03
CA ILE A 91 -5.78 -1.35 -15.00
C ILE A 91 -4.90 -0.21 -14.51
N GLU A 92 -4.21 0.51 -15.41
CA GLU A 92 -3.35 1.65 -15.08
C GLU A 92 -4.10 2.76 -14.32
N TRP A 93 -5.30 3.09 -14.77
CA TRP A 93 -6.17 4.07 -14.10
C TRP A 93 -6.65 3.54 -12.76
N GLY A 94 -7.00 2.26 -12.68
CA GLY A 94 -7.40 1.59 -11.46
C GLY A 94 -6.30 1.62 -10.39
N PHE A 95 -5.05 1.35 -10.77
CA PHE A 95 -3.88 1.51 -9.89
C PHE A 95 -3.74 2.94 -9.37
N SER A 96 -3.89 3.92 -10.25
CA SER A 96 -3.84 5.35 -9.89
C SER A 96 -4.89 5.69 -8.84
N VAL A 97 -6.14 5.26 -9.07
CA VAL A 97 -7.26 5.45 -8.14
C VAL A 97 -7.05 4.69 -6.82
N TYR A 98 -6.54 3.46 -6.86
CA TYR A 98 -6.25 2.70 -5.64
C TYR A 98 -5.18 3.39 -4.78
N LEU A 99 -4.13 3.90 -5.40
CA LEU A 99 -3.06 4.61 -4.71
C LEU A 99 -3.57 5.94 -4.12
N LEU A 100 -4.46 6.63 -4.83
CA LEU A 100 -5.17 7.81 -4.33
C LEU A 100 -5.88 7.52 -2.99
N PHE A 101 -6.66 6.44 -2.94
CA PHE A 101 -7.43 6.08 -1.74
C PHE A 101 -6.55 5.49 -0.63
N SER A 102 -5.57 4.66 -0.96
CA SER A 102 -4.73 3.97 0.03
C SER A 102 -3.79 4.92 0.76
N GLU A 103 -3.30 5.96 0.08
CA GLU A 103 -2.47 6.99 0.69
C GLU A 103 -3.25 8.23 1.17
N GLY A 104 -4.55 8.32 0.84
CA GLY A 104 -5.43 9.40 1.28
C GLY A 104 -5.08 10.76 0.69
N LYS A 105 -4.67 10.81 -0.59
CA LYS A 105 -4.25 12.04 -1.27
C LYS A 105 -5.30 12.58 -2.23
N SER A 106 -5.23 13.89 -2.47
CA SER A 106 -6.20 14.65 -3.26
C SER A 106 -5.93 14.54 -4.77
N PHE A 107 -7.03 14.43 -5.53
CA PHE A 107 -7.22 14.12 -6.96
C PHE A 107 -6.56 15.09 -7.97
N ILE A 108 -5.73 16.06 -7.55
CA ILE A 108 -5.28 17.16 -8.44
C ILE A 108 -3.94 16.86 -9.14
N ALA A 109 -3.46 15.62 -9.17
CA ALA A 109 -2.21 15.27 -9.84
C ALA A 109 -2.29 13.90 -10.54
N GLU A 110 -3.17 13.75 -11.52
CA GLU A 110 -3.28 12.53 -12.34
C GLU A 110 -2.96 12.83 -13.80
N THR A 111 -1.84 12.27 -14.28
CA THR A 111 -1.69 11.70 -15.64
C THR A 111 -0.38 10.92 -15.85
N SER A 112 0.47 10.70 -14.84
CA SER A 112 1.71 9.91 -15.04
C SER A 112 2.02 8.93 -13.91
N SER A 113 2.62 7.80 -14.31
CA SER A 113 3.28 6.77 -13.50
C SER A 113 4.21 7.33 -12.40
N CYS A 114 4.70 8.54 -12.61
CA CYS A 114 5.42 9.38 -11.64
C CYS A 114 4.67 9.59 -10.30
N SER A 115 3.34 9.59 -10.30
CA SER A 115 2.52 9.97 -9.13
C SER A 115 2.70 9.05 -7.92
N THR A 116 2.92 7.76 -8.14
CA THR A 116 2.98 6.72 -7.10
C THR A 116 4.22 6.88 -6.21
N GLU A 117 5.36 7.15 -6.83
CA GLU A 117 6.64 7.34 -6.14
C GLU A 117 6.63 8.63 -5.33
N PHE A 118 6.10 9.72 -5.90
CA PHE A 118 5.99 10.99 -5.20
C PHE A 118 4.96 10.97 -4.08
N ALA A 119 3.92 10.16 -4.22
CA ALA A 119 2.97 9.95 -3.16
C ALA A 119 3.69 9.31 -1.95
N SER A 120 4.41 8.21 -2.13
CA SER A 120 5.17 7.60 -1.05
C SER A 120 6.16 8.59 -0.39
N ALA A 121 6.90 9.36 -1.19
CA ALA A 121 7.85 10.38 -0.73
C ALA A 121 7.18 11.50 0.08
N ALA A 122 6.03 12.02 -0.38
CA ALA A 122 5.30 13.05 0.34
C ALA A 122 4.68 12.52 1.65
N VAL A 123 4.22 11.27 1.70
CA VAL A 123 3.79 10.65 2.97
C VAL A 123 4.96 10.57 3.95
N LEU A 124 6.15 10.22 3.47
CA LEU A 124 7.37 10.18 4.26
C LEU A 124 7.76 11.56 4.80
N ILE A 125 7.75 12.59 3.96
CA ILE A 125 8.02 13.97 4.38
C ILE A 125 7.01 14.41 5.44
N TRP A 126 5.72 14.12 5.26
CA TRP A 126 4.68 14.46 6.23
C TRP A 126 4.91 13.79 7.59
N ARG A 127 5.28 12.50 7.58
CA ARG A 127 5.58 11.74 8.81
C ARG A 127 6.85 12.24 9.49
N LEU A 128 7.90 12.53 8.72
CA LEU A 128 9.13 13.18 9.20
C LEU A 128 8.84 14.55 9.82
N TYR A 129 7.96 15.33 9.20
CA TYR A 129 7.51 16.62 9.71
C TYR A 129 6.77 16.48 11.05
N ALA A 130 5.89 15.49 11.18
CA ALA A 130 5.22 15.19 12.45
C ALA A 130 6.22 14.76 13.54
N LEU A 131 7.22 13.93 13.20
CA LEU A 131 8.28 13.50 14.12
C LEU A 131 9.23 14.62 14.53
N TYR A 132 9.41 15.64 13.68
CA TYR A 132 10.28 16.79 13.92
C TYR A 132 9.54 17.97 14.55
N ASN A 133 8.59 17.67 15.44
CA ASN A 133 7.81 18.66 16.20
C ASN A 133 7.29 19.81 15.31
N LYS A 134 6.87 19.49 14.07
CA LYS A 134 6.32 20.44 13.10
C LYS A 134 7.26 21.58 12.68
N SER A 135 8.59 21.39 12.66
CA SER A 135 9.50 22.44 12.17
C SER A 135 9.28 22.76 10.69
N LYS A 136 8.89 24.00 10.40
CA LYS A 136 8.66 24.49 9.03
C LYS A 136 9.94 24.50 8.19
N ARG A 137 11.11 24.75 8.80
CA ARG A 137 12.38 24.84 8.07
C ARG A 137 12.76 23.51 7.41
N LEU A 138 12.64 22.40 8.15
CA LEU A 138 12.95 21.07 7.60
C LEU A 138 11.99 20.72 6.46
N LEU A 139 10.70 21.04 6.62
CA LEU A 139 9.69 20.81 5.59
C LEU A 139 10.03 21.56 4.30
N PHE A 140 10.39 22.85 4.37
CA PHE A 140 10.77 23.62 3.19
C PHE A 140 12.03 23.08 2.52
N VAL A 141 13.02 22.60 3.28
CA VAL A 141 14.23 21.98 2.71
C VAL A 141 13.89 20.66 1.99
N LEU A 142 13.11 19.78 2.62
CA LEU A 142 12.72 18.49 2.03
C LEU A 142 11.83 18.67 0.79
N LEU A 143 10.89 19.61 0.85
CA LEU A 143 10.01 19.93 -0.26
C LEU A 143 10.78 20.63 -1.39
N GLY A 144 11.69 21.54 -1.06
CA GLY A 144 12.56 22.20 -2.02
C GLY A 144 13.50 21.23 -2.74
N LEU A 145 13.86 20.10 -2.12
CA LEU A 145 14.62 19.03 -2.75
C LEU A 145 13.71 18.08 -3.58
N LEU A 146 12.48 17.82 -3.13
CA LEU A 146 11.53 16.96 -3.83
C LEU A 146 11.04 17.59 -5.14
N LEU A 147 10.68 18.88 -5.13
CA LEU A 147 10.04 19.53 -6.29
C LEU A 147 10.89 19.49 -7.58
N PRO A 148 12.22 19.75 -7.55
CA PRO A 148 13.07 19.60 -8.73
C PRO A 148 13.16 18.15 -9.22
N ILE A 149 13.23 17.18 -8.29
CA ILE A 149 13.26 15.75 -8.64
C ILE A 149 11.97 15.38 -9.37
N VAL A 150 10.82 15.82 -8.84
CA VAL A 150 9.51 15.63 -9.45
C VAL A 150 9.47 16.21 -10.86
N ALA A 151 9.92 17.46 -11.02
CA ALA A 151 9.94 18.11 -12.32
C ALA A 151 10.83 17.37 -13.33
N ILE A 152 12.02 16.93 -12.91
CA ILE A 152 12.94 16.16 -13.76
C ILE A 152 12.31 14.85 -14.19
N SER A 153 11.75 14.07 -13.27
CA SER A 153 11.12 12.79 -13.60
C SER A 153 9.93 12.96 -14.55
N ILE A 154 9.07 13.96 -14.34
CA ILE A 154 7.94 14.24 -15.24
C ILE A 154 8.45 14.57 -16.65
N VAL A 155 9.46 15.45 -16.75
CA VAL A 155 10.05 15.84 -18.04
C VAL A 155 10.66 14.63 -18.75
N SER A 156 11.39 13.79 -18.02
CA SER A 156 11.97 12.58 -18.59
C SER A 156 10.94 11.53 -19.00
N ASP A 157 9.85 11.37 -18.23
CA ASP A 157 8.76 10.45 -18.58
C ASP A 157 8.09 10.93 -19.86
N VAL A 158 7.70 12.21 -19.92
CA VAL A 158 7.11 12.82 -21.12
C VAL A 158 8.07 12.70 -22.30
N TYR A 159 9.36 12.95 -22.11
CA TYR A 159 10.37 12.81 -23.16
C TYR A 159 10.51 11.37 -23.65
N THR A 160 10.49 10.39 -22.73
CA THR A 160 10.64 8.96 -23.05
C THR A 160 9.40 8.44 -23.79
N TYR A 161 8.21 8.75 -23.29
CA TYR A 161 6.94 8.29 -23.88
C TYR A 161 6.51 9.04 -25.13
N SER A 162 6.91 10.30 -25.32
CA SER A 162 6.58 11.07 -26.53
C SER A 162 7.36 10.62 -27.76
N ARG A 163 8.45 9.86 -27.58
CA ARG A 163 9.27 9.39 -28.69
C ARG A 163 8.55 8.26 -29.42
N ARG A 164 8.20 8.46 -30.70
CA ARG A 164 7.54 7.44 -31.54
C ARG A 164 8.27 6.09 -31.60
N SER A 165 9.58 6.08 -31.40
CA SER A 165 10.39 4.85 -31.39
C SER A 165 10.46 4.15 -30.03
N ALA A 166 9.77 4.66 -29.00
CA ALA A 166 9.78 4.05 -27.67
C ALA A 166 8.99 2.74 -27.63
N PHE A 167 7.99 2.62 -28.52
CA PHE A 167 7.12 1.45 -28.63
C PHE A 167 7.40 0.75 -29.95
N SER A 168 7.88 -0.48 -29.88
CA SER A 168 7.88 -1.42 -31.00
C SER A 168 6.99 -2.60 -30.68
N VAL A 169 6.17 -2.99 -31.65
CA VAL A 169 5.40 -4.24 -31.55
C VAL A 169 6.18 -5.29 -32.33
N GLU A 170 6.59 -6.34 -31.65
CA GLU A 170 7.29 -7.47 -32.24
C GLU A 170 6.31 -8.64 -32.38
N GLU A 171 6.07 -9.08 -33.62
CA GLU A 171 5.23 -10.24 -33.89
C GLU A 171 6.07 -11.50 -33.74
N ILE A 172 5.72 -12.34 -32.77
CA ILE A 172 6.33 -13.65 -32.55
C ILE A 172 5.42 -14.69 -33.22
N VAL A 173 5.98 -15.37 -34.23
CA VAL A 173 5.27 -16.38 -35.01
C VAL A 173 5.70 -17.78 -34.54
N LEU A 174 4.83 -18.48 -33.82
CA LEU A 174 4.95 -19.90 -33.52
C LEU A 174 4.23 -20.73 -34.58
N PRO A 175 4.59 -22.03 -34.74
CA PRO A 175 3.94 -22.92 -35.70
C PRO A 175 2.41 -22.98 -35.58
N ASN A 176 1.88 -22.79 -34.37
CA ASN A 176 0.45 -22.94 -34.05
C ASN A 176 -0.23 -21.63 -33.61
N ALA A 177 0.52 -20.53 -33.44
CA ALA A 177 -0.02 -19.28 -32.93
C ALA A 177 0.84 -18.09 -33.34
N LYS A 178 0.19 -16.94 -33.56
CA LYS A 178 0.86 -15.64 -33.71
C LYS A 178 0.49 -14.80 -32.50
N PHE A 179 1.47 -14.22 -31.84
CA PHE A 179 1.25 -13.25 -30.78
C PHE A 179 2.13 -12.04 -30.97
N CYS A 180 1.67 -10.93 -30.44
CA CYS A 180 2.40 -9.67 -30.52
C CYS A 180 2.87 -9.33 -29.12
N THR A 181 4.18 -9.19 -28.96
CA THR A 181 4.78 -8.64 -27.75
C THR A 181 5.07 -7.16 -27.96
N LEU A 182 4.99 -6.40 -26.88
CA LEU A 182 5.29 -4.98 -26.89
C LEU A 182 6.71 -4.82 -26.31
N SER A 183 7.66 -4.47 -27.17
CA SER A 183 9.04 -4.24 -26.78
C SER A 183 9.26 -2.74 -26.54
N PHE A 184 9.83 -2.43 -25.38
CA PHE A 184 10.18 -1.07 -25.00
C PHE A 184 11.67 -0.87 -25.24
N HIS A 185 12.03 -0.03 -26.22
CA HIS A 185 13.41 0.42 -26.36
C HIS A 185 13.68 1.54 -25.35
N VAL A 186 13.99 1.13 -24.12
CA VAL A 186 14.25 2.06 -23.01
C VAL A 186 15.62 2.70 -23.21
N SER A 187 15.63 4.02 -23.38
CA SER A 187 16.89 4.79 -23.35
C SER A 187 17.52 4.76 -21.95
N ASN A 188 18.77 5.19 -21.78
CA ASN A 188 19.43 5.22 -20.47
C ASN A 188 18.81 6.23 -19.46
N TRP A 189 17.83 7.06 -19.88
CA TRP A 189 17.26 8.12 -19.04
C TRP A 189 16.52 7.62 -17.78
N PRO A 190 15.69 6.58 -17.81
CA PRO A 190 15.01 6.08 -16.61
C PRO A 190 15.98 5.57 -15.55
N VAL A 191 17.15 5.04 -15.94
CA VAL A 191 18.20 4.64 -15.00
C VAL A 191 18.72 5.84 -14.22
N ILE A 192 18.97 6.97 -14.89
CA ILE A 192 19.44 8.20 -14.25
C ILE A 192 18.39 8.70 -13.25
N ASN A 193 17.12 8.73 -13.65
CA ASN A 193 16.04 9.17 -12.77
C ASN A 193 15.87 8.27 -11.55
N ALA A 194 15.89 6.97 -11.76
CA ALA A 194 15.79 6.00 -10.68
C ALA A 194 16.96 6.13 -9.70
N ILE A 195 18.19 6.41 -10.18
CA ILE A 195 19.32 6.72 -9.28
C ILE A 195 19.04 7.98 -8.44
N ILE A 196 18.51 9.06 -9.03
CA ILE A 196 18.20 10.29 -8.31
C ILE A 196 17.15 10.03 -7.21
N ILE A 197 16.11 9.26 -7.53
CA ILE A 197 15.04 8.87 -6.60
C ILE A 197 15.61 8.01 -5.47
N VAL A 198 16.42 6.99 -5.78
CA VAL A 198 17.10 6.16 -4.78
C VAL A 198 17.99 7.00 -3.86
N CYS A 199 18.74 7.96 -4.40
CA CYS A 199 19.56 8.86 -3.59
C CYS A 199 18.72 9.69 -2.61
N TYR A 200 17.58 10.20 -3.09
CA TYR A 200 16.65 10.96 -2.27
C TYR A 200 16.04 10.09 -1.15
N ASP A 201 15.63 8.87 -1.48
CA ASP A 201 15.11 7.91 -0.51
C ASP A 201 16.14 7.54 0.56
N VAL A 202 17.39 7.27 0.16
CA VAL A 202 18.48 7.02 1.11
C VAL A 202 18.68 8.23 2.04
N LEU A 203 18.62 9.45 1.51
CA LEU A 203 18.69 10.67 2.33
C LEU A 203 17.54 10.73 3.35
N LEU A 204 16.31 10.40 2.94
CA LEU A 204 15.16 10.33 3.84
C LEU A 204 15.34 9.28 4.95
N ILE A 205 15.90 8.10 4.63
CA ILE A 205 16.22 7.07 5.63
C ILE A 205 17.21 7.60 6.65
N VAL A 206 18.31 8.17 6.17
CA VAL A 206 19.39 8.64 7.04
C VAL A 206 18.84 9.70 8.00
N LEU A 207 17.99 10.60 7.51
CA LEU A 207 17.31 11.58 8.36
C LEU A 207 16.35 10.93 9.36
N ALA A 208 15.51 9.98 8.92
CA ALA A 208 14.57 9.28 9.79
C ALA A 208 15.29 8.48 10.89
N ALA A 209 16.37 7.78 10.54
CA ALA A 209 17.20 7.02 11.47
C ALA A 209 17.95 7.94 12.45
N ALA A 210 18.50 9.07 11.98
CA ALA A 210 19.14 10.06 12.84
C ALA A 210 18.15 10.65 13.85
N ILE A 211 16.92 10.93 13.41
CA ILE A 211 15.84 11.44 14.26
C ILE A 211 15.43 10.39 15.29
N LEU A 212 15.23 9.14 14.87
CA LEU A 212 14.90 8.04 15.78
C LEU A 212 15.99 7.87 16.84
N LYS A 213 17.26 7.86 16.43
CA LYS A 213 18.40 7.79 17.34
C LYS A 213 18.43 8.95 18.33
N LYS A 214 18.17 10.18 17.87
CA LYS A 214 18.09 11.38 18.72
C LYS A 214 16.96 11.26 19.75
N HIS A 215 15.76 10.85 19.32
CA HIS A 215 14.60 10.66 20.20
C HIS A 215 14.83 9.55 21.22
N LEU A 216 15.41 8.42 20.81
CA LEU A 216 15.77 7.32 21.71
C LEU A 216 16.82 7.77 22.74
N LYS A 217 17.83 8.54 22.33
CA LYS A 217 18.84 9.10 23.24
C LYS A 217 18.21 10.06 24.25
N GLN A 218 17.34 10.98 23.80
CA GLN A 218 16.68 11.94 24.67
C GLN A 218 15.72 11.26 25.65
N ARG A 219 14.98 10.23 25.22
CA ARG A 219 14.11 9.45 26.11
C ARG A 219 14.87 8.56 27.08
N ARG A 220 16.02 8.00 26.68
CA ARG A 220 16.88 7.21 27.58
C ARG A 220 17.29 8.02 28.82
N ASN A 221 17.48 9.33 28.67
CA ASN A 221 17.81 10.22 29.78
C ASN A 221 16.62 10.47 30.74
N ILE A 222 15.39 10.31 30.29
CA ILE A 222 14.17 10.66 31.05
C ILE A 222 13.62 9.43 31.82
N LYS A 223 14.23 8.24 31.71
CA LYS A 223 13.72 6.96 32.28
C LYS A 223 12.23 6.69 31.95
N ALA A 224 11.69 7.31 30.91
CA ALA A 224 10.31 7.10 30.48
C ALA A 224 10.22 5.84 29.62
N ARG A 225 9.31 4.92 29.99
CA ARG A 225 9.03 3.71 29.20
C ARG A 225 8.52 4.13 27.82
N PRO A 226 9.09 3.62 26.72
CA PRO A 226 8.60 3.96 25.40
C PRO A 226 7.19 3.40 25.20
N ASN A 227 6.31 4.19 24.60
CA ASN A 227 4.98 3.73 24.25
C ASN A 227 5.11 2.68 23.14
N SER A 228 4.66 1.44 23.38
CA SER A 228 4.76 0.31 22.46
C SER A 228 4.21 0.66 21.07
N SER A 229 3.09 1.39 21.04
CA SER A 229 2.46 1.87 19.81
C SER A 229 3.39 2.72 18.94
N MET A 230 4.19 3.61 19.55
CA MET A 230 5.10 4.46 18.79
C MET A 230 6.26 3.66 18.19
N ILE A 231 6.79 2.68 18.93
CA ILE A 231 7.85 1.80 18.42
C ILE A 231 7.33 1.00 17.25
N MET A 232 6.14 0.41 17.38
CA MET A 232 5.57 -0.44 16.36
C MET A 232 5.33 0.34 15.05
N ILE A 233 4.72 1.54 15.15
CA ILE A 233 4.50 2.42 13.99
C ILE A 233 5.82 2.74 13.28
N VAL A 234 6.88 3.09 14.03
CA VAL A 234 8.19 3.38 13.45
C VAL A 234 8.81 2.16 12.78
N GLN A 235 8.73 0.97 13.40
CA GLN A 235 9.27 -0.26 12.82
C GLN A 235 8.59 -0.59 11.49
N TYR A 236 7.27 -0.53 11.41
CA TYR A 236 6.56 -0.77 10.16
C TYR A 236 6.91 0.23 9.07
N HIS A 237 7.09 1.50 9.43
CA HIS A 237 7.53 2.51 8.47
C HIS A 237 8.93 2.21 7.94
N ILE A 238 9.87 1.79 8.79
CA ILE A 238 11.22 1.39 8.35
C ILE A 238 11.14 0.17 7.43
N ILE A 239 10.33 -0.84 7.76
CA ILE A 239 10.18 -2.05 6.93
C ILE A 239 9.61 -1.69 5.55
N THR A 240 8.52 -0.93 5.52
CA THR A 240 7.88 -0.49 4.27
C THR A 240 8.86 0.32 3.43
N PHE A 241 9.66 1.17 4.09
CA PHE A 241 10.69 1.96 3.43
C PHE A 241 11.78 1.07 2.82
N VAL A 242 12.37 0.17 3.62
CA VAL A 242 13.45 -0.71 3.15
C VAL A 242 12.96 -1.56 1.98
N LEU A 243 11.72 -2.01 2.04
CA LEU A 243 11.11 -2.74 0.93
C LEU A 243 10.99 -1.83 -0.30
N ASN A 244 10.48 -0.61 -0.17
CA ASN A 244 10.40 0.33 -1.29
C ASN A 244 11.79 0.67 -1.89
N LEU A 245 12.82 0.82 -1.05
CA LEU A 245 14.18 1.05 -1.51
C LEU A 245 14.75 -0.17 -2.25
N ALA A 246 14.59 -1.37 -1.67
CA ALA A 246 15.03 -2.62 -2.31
C ALA A 246 14.35 -2.79 -3.67
N ASN A 247 13.06 -2.48 -3.70
CA ASN A 247 12.23 -2.45 -4.89
C ASN A 247 12.81 -1.50 -5.95
N GLN A 248 13.13 -0.26 -5.60
CA GLN A 248 13.73 0.70 -6.54
C GLN A 248 15.11 0.26 -7.04
N ILE A 249 15.96 -0.26 -6.16
CA ILE A 249 17.29 -0.78 -6.54
C ILE A 249 17.15 -1.93 -7.54
N VAL A 250 16.23 -2.83 -7.28
CA VAL A 250 15.88 -3.95 -8.15
C VAL A 250 15.44 -3.46 -9.53
N LYS A 251 14.52 -2.48 -9.59
CA LYS A 251 14.08 -1.88 -10.87
C LYS A 251 15.26 -1.31 -11.65
N VAL A 252 16.17 -0.59 -10.97
CA VAL A 252 17.40 -0.07 -11.59
C VAL A 252 18.27 -1.19 -12.17
N MET A 253 18.42 -2.29 -11.44
CA MET A 253 19.22 -3.43 -11.90
C MET A 253 18.57 -4.11 -13.12
N LEU A 254 17.24 -4.30 -13.10
CA LEU A 254 16.47 -4.85 -14.21
C LEU A 254 16.64 -3.99 -15.48
N VAL A 255 16.42 -2.68 -15.37
CA VAL A 255 16.52 -1.75 -16.51
C VAL A 255 17.93 -1.68 -17.08
N ARG A 256 18.97 -1.85 -16.24
CA ARG A 256 20.36 -1.84 -16.70
C ARG A 256 20.74 -3.06 -17.54
N GLY A 257 19.85 -4.05 -17.68
CA GLY A 257 20.14 -5.29 -18.40
C GLY A 257 21.17 -6.12 -17.66
N SER A 258 21.12 -6.13 -16.32
CA SER A 258 21.85 -7.17 -15.58
C SER A 258 21.31 -8.54 -16.01
N ASP A 259 22.21 -9.49 -16.25
CA ASP A 259 21.91 -10.85 -16.75
C ASP A 259 21.18 -11.70 -15.70
N PHE A 260 20.01 -11.23 -15.26
CA PHE A 260 19.11 -12.04 -14.45
C PHE A 260 18.38 -13.03 -15.37
N PRO A 261 18.21 -14.28 -14.94
CA PRO A 261 17.31 -15.20 -15.62
C PRO A 261 15.91 -14.58 -15.69
N THR A 262 15.23 -14.69 -16.83
CA THR A 262 13.89 -14.15 -17.05
C THR A 262 12.89 -14.57 -15.97
N SER A 263 13.03 -15.77 -15.42
CA SER A 263 12.21 -16.25 -14.31
C SER A 263 12.32 -15.37 -13.05
N VAL A 264 13.52 -14.88 -12.76
CA VAL A 264 13.78 -14.02 -11.60
C VAL A 264 13.21 -12.63 -11.85
N THR A 265 13.37 -12.09 -13.07
CA THR A 265 12.85 -10.77 -13.41
C THR A 265 11.33 -10.73 -13.33
N THR A 266 10.64 -11.70 -13.93
CA THR A 266 9.18 -11.82 -13.88
C THR A 266 8.66 -11.98 -12.46
N LEU A 267 9.25 -12.88 -11.65
CA LEU A 267 8.85 -13.05 -10.25
C LEU A 267 9.02 -11.76 -9.43
N LEU A 268 10.08 -11.02 -9.72
CA LEU A 268 10.43 -9.82 -9.01
C LEU A 268 9.49 -8.68 -9.38
N GLU A 269 9.24 -8.41 -10.66
CA GLU A 269 8.22 -7.46 -11.11
C GLU A 269 6.86 -7.76 -10.47
N LEU A 270 6.47 -9.02 -10.48
CA LEU A 270 5.20 -9.43 -9.90
C LEU A 270 5.14 -9.25 -8.38
N PHE A 271 6.22 -9.53 -7.66
CA PHE A 271 6.31 -9.24 -6.23
C PHE A 271 6.14 -7.74 -5.96
N MET A 272 6.74 -6.91 -6.79
CA MET A 272 6.72 -5.44 -6.66
C MET A 272 5.31 -4.87 -6.82
N ASP A 273 4.57 -5.39 -7.78
CA ASP A 273 3.20 -4.95 -8.06
C ASP A 273 2.20 -5.46 -7.02
N THR A 274 2.45 -6.64 -6.46
CA THR A 274 1.51 -7.31 -5.54
C THR A 274 1.73 -6.99 -4.07
N ALA A 275 2.97 -6.76 -3.65
CA ALA A 275 3.32 -6.51 -2.25
C ALA A 275 2.53 -5.34 -1.60
N PRO A 276 2.31 -4.19 -2.27
CA PRO A 276 1.55 -3.09 -1.67
C PRO A 276 0.12 -3.48 -1.27
N PHE A 277 -0.54 -4.34 -2.05
CA PHE A 277 -1.91 -4.82 -1.80
C PHE A 277 -2.00 -5.76 -0.60
N ILE A 278 -0.90 -6.42 -0.25
CA ILE A 278 -0.84 -7.34 0.90
C ILE A 278 -0.44 -6.56 2.16
N ILE A 279 0.59 -5.72 2.05
CA ILE A 279 1.20 -5.04 3.19
C ILE A 279 0.27 -3.97 3.77
N ALA A 280 -0.37 -3.15 2.93
CA ALA A 280 -1.18 -2.04 3.41
C ALA A 280 -2.39 -2.51 4.25
N PRO A 281 -3.22 -3.48 3.82
CA PRO A 281 -4.31 -3.99 4.64
C PRO A 281 -3.86 -4.68 5.92
N ARG A 282 -2.76 -5.45 5.88
CA ARG A 282 -2.18 -6.09 7.07
C ARG A 282 -1.77 -5.06 8.12
N LEU A 283 -1.14 -3.98 7.68
CA LEU A 283 -0.72 -2.90 8.57
C LEU A 283 -1.93 -2.24 9.25
N ILE A 284 -2.97 -1.91 8.48
CA ILE A 284 -4.18 -1.26 9.02
C ILE A 284 -4.86 -2.17 10.05
N ILE A 285 -5.05 -3.45 9.73
CA ILE A 285 -5.66 -4.41 10.66
C ILE A 285 -4.79 -4.60 11.92
N SER A 286 -3.46 -4.69 11.77
CA SER A 286 -2.56 -4.83 12.93
C SER A 286 -2.64 -3.63 13.88
N ILE A 287 -2.82 -2.42 13.35
CA ILE A 287 -2.99 -1.21 14.17
C ILE A 287 -4.31 -1.28 14.94
N TRP A 288 -5.39 -1.69 14.29
CA TRP A 288 -6.68 -1.87 14.94
C TRP A 288 -6.67 -2.96 16.01
N ASP A 289 -6.00 -4.07 15.73
CA ASP A 289 -5.87 -5.18 16.66
C ASP A 289 -5.17 -4.74 17.95
N MET A 290 -4.07 -3.99 17.86
CA MET A 290 -3.44 -3.43 19.06
C MET A 290 -4.34 -2.44 19.81
N HIS A 291 -5.03 -1.54 19.11
CA HIS A 291 -5.92 -0.57 19.76
C HIS A 291 -7.08 -1.26 20.50
N ALA A 292 -7.54 -2.40 20.00
CA ALA A 292 -8.53 -3.21 20.68
C ALA A 292 -7.99 -3.81 21.99
N HIS A 293 -6.70 -4.18 22.06
CA HIS A 293 -6.09 -4.75 23.25
C HIS A 293 -5.63 -3.70 24.28
N ASP A 294 -5.09 -2.56 23.84
CA ASP A 294 -4.60 -1.50 24.74
C ASP A 294 -5.74 -0.86 25.58
N ASN A 295 -6.97 -0.81 25.02
CA ASN A 295 -8.14 -0.31 25.73
C ASN A 295 -8.64 -1.21 26.87
N CYS A 296 -8.13 -2.44 27.00
CA CYS A 296 -8.53 -3.34 28.09
C CYS A 296 -7.62 -3.27 29.33
N VAL A 297 -6.47 -2.58 29.27
CA VAL A 297 -5.45 -2.70 30.33
C VAL A 297 -5.36 -1.48 31.25
N HIS A 298 -5.91 -0.30 30.92
CA HIS A 298 -5.66 0.89 31.76
C HIS A 298 -6.77 1.94 31.99
N VAL A 299 -8.03 1.68 31.64
CA VAL A 299 -9.14 2.59 32.02
C VAL A 299 -10.03 1.93 33.08
N SER A 300 -9.50 1.75 34.30
CA SER A 300 -10.29 1.23 35.42
C SER A 300 -10.43 2.18 36.62
N THR A 301 -9.93 3.43 36.60
CA THR A 301 -10.03 4.23 37.84
C THR A 301 -10.56 5.65 37.75
N THR A 302 -10.52 6.37 36.65
CA THR A 302 -11.08 7.73 36.64
C THR A 302 -11.41 8.20 35.24
N PHE A 303 -12.64 7.98 34.78
CA PHE A 303 -13.43 8.87 33.91
C PHE A 303 -14.71 8.11 33.53
N ALA A 304 -15.85 8.59 34.00
CA ALA A 304 -17.15 7.94 33.88
C ALA A 304 -17.78 8.02 32.47
N ASP A 305 -17.03 8.37 31.42
CA ASP A 305 -17.57 8.57 30.06
C ASP A 305 -16.85 7.78 28.95
N CYS A 306 -16.12 6.73 29.30
CA CYS A 306 -15.75 5.73 28.30
C CYS A 306 -16.92 4.75 28.12
N ILE A 307 -17.77 5.02 27.13
CA ILE A 307 -18.78 4.06 26.64
C ILE A 307 -18.04 2.83 26.10
N CYS A 308 -17.84 1.86 26.97
CA CYS A 308 -17.30 0.56 26.64
C CYS A 308 -18.37 -0.21 25.85
N TRP A 309 -18.23 -0.25 24.52
CA TRP A 309 -19.06 -1.11 23.66
C TRP A 309 -18.53 -2.54 23.72
N THR A 310 -18.68 -3.20 24.86
CA THR A 310 -18.56 -4.65 24.96
C THR A 310 -19.73 -5.18 25.76
N SER A 311 -20.65 -5.82 25.02
CA SER A 311 -21.60 -6.82 25.47
C SER A 311 -22.41 -6.47 26.72
N LEU A 312 -23.60 -5.94 26.48
CA LEU A 312 -24.77 -6.31 27.26
C LEU A 312 -24.95 -7.83 27.12
N SER A 313 -24.30 -8.63 27.97
CA SER A 313 -24.81 -9.96 28.25
C SER A 313 -26.16 -9.73 28.90
N THR A 314 -27.22 -9.88 28.11
CA THR A 314 -28.56 -10.11 28.59
C THR A 314 -28.49 -11.30 29.54
N SER A 315 -28.33 -10.99 30.82
CA SER A 315 -28.77 -11.85 31.90
C SER A 315 -30.26 -12.07 31.67
N GLU A 316 -30.60 -13.25 31.17
CA GLU A 316 -31.93 -13.82 31.32
C GLU A 316 -32.19 -13.97 32.83
N GLU A 317 -32.63 -12.89 33.47
CA GLU A 317 -33.36 -12.94 34.74
C GLU A 317 -34.86 -12.80 34.43
N HIS A 318 -35.48 -13.94 34.15
CA HIS A 318 -36.90 -14.23 34.38
C HIS A 318 -36.94 -15.73 34.74
N GLU A 319 -37.57 -16.21 35.80
CA GLU A 319 -38.60 -15.65 36.67
C GLU A 319 -38.66 -16.56 37.91
N THR A 320 -38.38 -16.05 39.12
CA THR A 320 -38.90 -16.66 40.35
C THR A 320 -39.50 -15.57 41.20
N GLY A 321 -40.83 -15.58 41.24
CA GLY A 321 -41.63 -14.58 41.91
C GLY A 321 -41.58 -14.65 43.43
N SER A 322 -42.26 -13.64 44.01
CA SER A 322 -42.81 -13.62 45.36
C SER A 322 -41.81 -13.36 46.49
N ARG A 323 -41.66 -12.09 46.91
CA ARG A 323 -42.33 -11.50 48.09
C ARG A 323 -41.59 -10.25 48.61
N SER A 324 -42.34 -9.15 48.59
CA SER A 324 -42.59 -8.26 49.74
C SER A 324 -41.48 -7.39 50.35
N ARG A 325 -41.73 -6.08 50.24
CA ARG A 325 -41.56 -4.95 51.20
C ARG A 325 -40.59 -3.87 50.72
N LEU A 326 -41.12 -2.73 50.25
CA LEU A 326 -41.43 -1.53 51.04
C LEU A 326 -40.16 -0.88 51.62
N ILE A 327 -39.77 0.28 51.08
CA ILE A 327 -39.73 1.57 51.79
C ILE A 327 -39.49 2.71 50.80
N PHE A 328 -40.31 3.74 50.96
CA PHE A 328 -40.28 5.08 50.37
C PHE A 328 -38.95 5.80 50.55
N THR A 329 -38.55 6.62 49.57
CA THR A 329 -38.34 8.07 49.80
C THR A 329 -38.49 8.85 48.50
N LEU A 330 -39.48 9.76 48.49
CA LEU A 330 -39.58 10.89 47.57
C LEU A 330 -38.33 11.77 47.68
N SER A 331 -37.83 12.28 46.56
CA SER A 331 -37.42 13.67 46.51
C SER A 331 -37.74 14.29 45.14
N ARG A 332 -38.44 15.40 45.25
CA ARG A 332 -39.07 16.23 44.25
C ARG A 332 -38.16 17.44 44.05
N LYS A 333 -37.79 17.80 42.82
CA LYS A 333 -37.68 19.22 42.43
C LYS A 333 -37.59 19.37 40.91
N SER A 334 -38.61 20.02 40.39
CA SER A 334 -38.67 20.63 39.08
C SER A 334 -38.37 22.13 39.20
N TYR A 335 -37.87 22.68 38.09
CA TYR A 335 -37.97 24.06 37.59
C TYR A 335 -36.97 25.15 37.98
N LEU A 336 -36.78 26.02 36.95
CA LEU A 336 -36.32 27.41 36.86
C LEU A 336 -34.88 27.55 36.30
N ILE A 337 -34.60 28.22 35.17
CA ILE A 337 -35.34 29.17 34.28
C ILE A 337 -34.94 28.89 32.82
#